data_AF-A0A954ICZ0-F1
#
_entry.id   AF-A0A954ICZ0-F1
#
_cell.length_a   1.000
_cell.length_b   1.000
_cell.length_c   1.000
_cell.angle_alpha   90.00
_cell.angle_beta   90.00
_cell.angle_gamma   90.00
#
_symmetry.space_group_name_H-M   'P 1'
#
loop_
_entity.id
_entity.type
_entity.pdbx_description
1 polymer ?
#
loop_
_entity_poly.entity_id
_entity_poly.type
_entity_poly.pdbx_seq_one_letter_code
_entity_poly.pdbx_strand_id
1 'polypeptide(L)' 'MHSRHIDLLPGQSIRVGNKLVTLLEINDGIAEFSVEEPDSFLFVDPVAVIDCELEEPALA' A
#
# COMPACT_ATOMS: atom_id res chain seq x y z
N MET A 1 1.30 -23.70 -0.72
CA MET A 1 1.38 -22.29 -1.14
C MET A 1 -0.04 -21.82 -1.42
N HIS A 2 -0.51 -20.77 -0.74
CA HIS A 2 -1.79 -20.13 -1.09
C HIS A 2 -1.50 -18.98 -2.05
N SER A 3 -1.90 -19.12 -3.32
CA SER A 3 -1.95 -17.98 -4.23
C SER A 3 -3.10 -17.08 -3.79
N ARG A 4 -2.81 -15.81 -3.52
CA ARG A 4 -3.85 -14.78 -3.34
C ARG A 4 -4.07 -14.13 -4.69
N HIS A 5 -5.30 -14.25 -5.20
CA HIS A 5 -5.74 -13.59 -6.42
C HIS A 5 -6.37 -12.24 -6.04
N ILE A 6 -6.04 -11.19 -6.80
CA ILE A 6 -6.58 -9.85 -6.61
C ILE A 6 -7.01 -9.36 -7.99
N ASP A 7 -8.29 -9.03 -8.13
CA ASP A 7 -8.82 -8.38 -9.33
C ASP A 7 -8.57 -6.87 -9.26
N LEU A 8 -8.09 -6.31 -10.36
CA LEU A 8 -7.78 -4.89 -10.52
C LEU A 8 -8.47 -4.34 -11.75
N LEU A 9 -9.06 -3.16 -11.62
CA LEU A 9 -9.59 -2.37 -12.72
C LEU A 9 -8.60 -1.24 -13.08
N PRO A 10 -8.57 -0.78 -14.35
CA PRO A 10 -7.81 0.41 -14.73
C PRO A 10 -8.12 1.61 -13.81
N GLY A 11 -7.07 2.30 -13.37
CA GLY A 11 -7.10 3.36 -12.36
C GLY A 11 -7.04 2.88 -10.91
N GLN A 12 -7.16 1.58 -10.62
CA GLN A 12 -7.05 1.06 -9.26
C GLN A 12 -5.60 0.78 -8.86
N SER A 13 -5.32 0.99 -7.57
CA SER A 13 -4.01 0.75 -6.98
C SER A 13 -4.08 -0.33 -5.91
N ILE A 14 -3.05 -1.18 -5.87
CA ILE A 14 -2.78 -2.11 -4.79
C ILE A 14 -1.44 -1.82 -4.16
N ARG A 15 -1.31 -2.22 -2.89
CA ARG A 15 -0.04 -2.15 -2.18
C ARG A 15 0.66 -3.50 -2.22
N VAL A 16 1.91 -3.51 -2.70
CA VAL A 16 2.77 -4.69 -2.75
C VAL A 16 4.06 -4.37 -2.02
N GLY A 17 4.15 -4.78 -0.75
CA GLY A 17 5.25 -4.39 0.13
C GLY A 17 5.28 -2.87 0.36
N ASN A 18 6.40 -2.23 0.06
CA ASN A 18 6.53 -0.76 0.15
C ASN A 18 6.02 -0.03 -1.11
N LYS A 19 5.66 -0.74 -2.18
CA LYS A 19 5.32 -0.13 -3.47
C LYS A 19 3.82 0.06 -3.60
N LEU A 20 3.42 1.19 -4.18
CA LEU A 20 2.07 1.39 -4.69
C LEU A 20 2.08 1.03 -6.18
N VAL A 21 1.25 0.07 -6.59
CA VAL A 21 1.15 -0.39 -7.97
C VAL A 21 -0.23 -0.03 -8.48
N THR A 22 -0.30 0.78 -9.53
CA THR A 22 -1.55 1.23 -10.14
C THR A 22 -1.67 0.63 -11.53
N LEU A 23 -2.77 -0.08 -11.81
CA LEU A 23 -3.09 -0.52 -13.16
C LEU A 23 -3.53 0.71 -13.97
N LEU A 24 -2.77 1.12 -14.98
CA LEU A 24 -3.10 2.29 -15.78
C LEU A 24 -4.14 1.95 -16.84
N GLU A 25 -3.84 0.95 -17.67
CA GLU A 25 -4.71 0.52 -18.76
C GLU A 25 -4.38 -0.92 -19.19
N ILE A 26 -5.28 -1.51 -19.99
CA ILE A 26 -5.08 -2.80 -20.64
C ILE A 26 -5.29 -2.60 -22.14
N ASN A 27 -4.21 -2.67 -22.91
CA ASN A 27 -4.22 -2.49 -24.36
C ASN A 27 -3.77 -3.78 -25.05
N ASP A 28 -4.64 -4.35 -25.88
CA ASP A 28 -4.38 -5.58 -26.65
C ASP A 28 -3.86 -6.76 -25.79
N GLY A 29 -4.42 -6.90 -24.58
CA GLY A 29 -4.03 -7.93 -23.62
C GLY A 29 -2.73 -7.63 -22.85
N ILE A 30 -2.09 -6.48 -23.09
CA ILE A 30 -0.94 -6.00 -22.33
C ILE A 30 -1.44 -5.04 -21.25
N ALA A 31 -1.16 -5.35 -19.98
CA ALA A 31 -1.48 -4.49 -18.86
C ALA A 31 -0.31 -3.53 -18.56
N GLU A 32 -0.58 -2.23 -18.53
CA GLU A 32 0.39 -1.20 -18.16
C GLU A 32 0.22 -0.84 -16.69
N PHE A 33 1.34 -0.75 -15.96
CA PHE A 33 1.32 -0.43 -14.53
C PHE A 33 2.25 0.75 -14.22
N SER A 34 1.76 1.68 -13.40
CA SER A 34 2.61 2.64 -12.70
C SER A 34 3.06 2.03 -11.37
N VAL A 35 4.34 2.15 -11.04
CA VAL A 35 4.90 1.69 -9.77
C VAL A 35 5.54 2.87 -9.07
N GLU A 36 4.99 3.24 -7.92
CA GLU A 36 5.49 4.32 -7.08
C GLU A 36 6.21 3.71 -5.87
N GLU A 37 7.48 4.08 -5.70
CA GLU A 37 8.24 3.81 -4.49
C GLU A 37 8.17 5.06 -3.62
N PRO A 38 7.61 5.00 -2.40
CA PRO A 38 7.58 6.17 -1.54
C PRO A 38 9.01 6.59 -1.20
N ASP A 39 9.34 7.86 -1.46
CA ASP A 39 10.65 8.48 -1.12
C ASP A 39 11.00 8.37 0.38
N SER A 40 10.01 8.10 1.22
CA SER A 40 10.19 7.96 2.65
C SER A 40 9.98 6.52 3.10
N PHE A 41 11.00 5.97 3.77
CA PHE A 41 10.96 4.74 4.55
C PHE A 41 9.93 4.77 5.70
N LEU A 42 9.19 5.88 5.89
CA LEU A 42 8.11 6.01 6.84
C LEU A 42 6.82 5.36 6.32
N PHE A 43 6.89 4.08 5.95
CA PHE A 43 5.67 3.29 5.95
C PHE A 43 5.54 2.61 7.31
N VAL A 44 4.78 3.27 8.18
CA VAL A 44 4.34 2.66 9.44
C VAL A 44 3.38 1.55 9.05
N ASP A 45 3.75 0.31 9.37
CA ASP A 45 2.84 -0.82 9.23
C ASP A 45 1.56 -0.50 10.01
N PRO A 46 0.36 -0.64 9.42
CA PRO A 46 -0.89 -0.35 10.12
C PRO A 46 -1.09 -1.22 11.37
N VAL A 47 -0.38 -2.35 11.50
CA VAL A 47 -0.32 -3.19 12.70
C VAL A 47 0.67 -2.64 13.73
N ALA A 48 1.68 -1.85 13.32
CA ALA A 48 2.63 -1.22 14.23
C ALA A 48 2.05 -0.01 15.00
N VAL A 49 0.86 0.49 14.62
CA VAL A 49 0.21 1.66 15.27
C VAL A 49 -0.66 1.26 16.48
N ILE A 50 -0.69 -0.02 16.90
CA ILE A 50 -1.59 -0.48 17.97
C ILE A 50 -0.91 -0.49 19.36
N ASP A 51 0.39 -0.16 19.46
CA ASP A 51 1.12 -0.18 20.74
C ASP A 51 1.75 1.18 21.12
N CYS A 52 1.26 2.28 20.54
CA CYS A 52 1.49 3.59 21.13
C CYS A 52 0.39 3.82 22.15
N GLU A 53 0.62 3.36 23.38
CA GLU A 53 -0.13 3.85 24.54
C GLU A 53 -0.13 5.38 24.47
N LEU A 54 -1.32 5.95 24.34
CA LEU A 54 -1.56 7.38 24.48
C LEU A 54 -1.14 7.76 25.90
N GLU A 55 0.13 8.12 26.10
CA GLU A 55 0.55 8.85 27.29
C GLU A 55 -0.17 10.20 27.23
N GLU A 56 -1.28 10.28 27.96
CA GLU A 56 -1.96 11.54 28.26
C GLU A 56 -0.91 12.47 28.91
N PRO A 57 -0.76 13.73 28.45
CA PRO A 57 0.17 14.63 29.09
C PRO A 57 -0.32 14.90 30.51
N ALA A 58 0.46 14.49 31.52
CA ALA A 58 0.23 14.86 32.91
C ALA A 58 0.35 16.38 33.05
N LEU A 59 -0.78 17.08 33.06
CA LEU A 59 -0.85 18.45 33.56
C LEU A 59 -0.78 18.40 35.09
N ALA A 60 0.41 18.60 35.65
CA ALA A 60 0.61 19.00 37.04
C ALA A 60 1.85 19.89 37.18
#